data_AF-A0A380FLE4-F1
#
_entry.id   AF-A0A380FLE4-F1
#
_cell.length_a   1.000
_cell.length_b   1.000
_cell.length_c   1.000
_cell.angle_alpha   90.00
_cell.angle_beta   90.00
_cell.angle_gamma   90.00
#
_symmetry.space_group_name_H-M   'P 1'
#
loop_
_entity.id
_entity.type
_entity.pdbx_description
1 polymer ?
#
loop_
_entity_poly.entity_id
_entity_poly.type
_entity_poly.pdbx_seq_one_letter_code
_entity_poly.pdbx_strand_id
1 'polypeptide(L)'
;MGATINIMLAAVRAEGQTVIENAAKEPEVVDVARFLISLGADIKGAGTSTLKINGVKHLHGSEHQVIPDRIEAGTYMCIAAACGEEIKNK
;
A
#
# COMPACT_ATOMS: atom_id res chain seq x y z
N MET A 1 4.13 3.89 8.15
CA MET A 1 2.73 3.71 7.67
C MET A 1 1.79 4.91 7.86
N GLY A 2 1.27 5.21 9.06
CA GLY A 2 0.11 6.12 9.23
C GLY A 2 0.28 7.56 8.72
N ALA A 3 1.45 8.17 8.94
CA ALA A 3 1.71 9.53 8.47
C ALA A 3 1.68 9.64 6.93
N THR A 4 2.32 8.70 6.22
CA THR A 4 2.34 8.68 4.75
C THR A 4 0.93 8.56 4.17
N ILE A 5 0.08 7.72 4.76
CA ILE A 5 -1.31 7.56 4.32
C ILE A 5 -2.11 8.84 4.56
N ASN A 6 -1.99 9.46 5.73
CA ASN A 6 -2.72 10.69 6.04
C ASN A 6 -2.34 11.84 5.09
N ILE A 7 -1.03 12.01 4.84
CA ILE A 7 -0.56 13.04 3.90
C ILE A 7 -1.04 12.71 2.48
N MET A 8 -1.01 11.45 2.06
CA MET A 8 -1.50 11.01 0.76
C MET A 8 -2.99 11.33 0.57
N LEU A 9 -3.83 11.01 1.56
CA LEU A 9 -5.27 11.30 1.55
C LEU A 9 -5.57 12.81 1.48
N ALA A 10 -4.76 13.64 2.14
CA ALA A 10 -4.87 15.08 2.03
C ALA A 10 -4.43 15.58 0.64
N ALA A 11 -3.30 15.06 0.14
CA ALA A 11 -2.66 15.50 -1.09
C ALA A 11 -3.49 15.21 -2.35
N VAL A 12 -4.26 14.12 -2.39
CA VAL A 12 -5.07 13.76 -3.57
C VAL A 12 -6.15 14.80 -3.93
N ARG A 13 -6.50 15.70 -3.00
CA ARG A 13 -7.48 16.77 -3.18
C ARG A 13 -6.89 18.17 -3.08
N ALA A 14 -5.62 18.29 -2.72
CA ALA A 14 -4.93 19.56 -2.55
C ALA A 14 -4.72 20.25 -3.91
N GLU A 15 -4.57 21.56 -3.92
CA GLU A 15 -4.23 22.28 -5.17
C GLU A 15 -2.73 22.13 -5.48
N GLY A 16 -2.42 21.72 -6.71
CA GLY A 16 -1.04 21.58 -7.20
C GLY A 16 -0.44 20.20 -6.98
N GLN A 17 0.89 20.16 -6.83
CA GLN A 17 1.67 18.94 -6.67
C GLN A 17 2.25 18.85 -5.26
N THR A 18 2.04 17.71 -4.61
CA THR A 18 2.69 17.34 -3.35
C THR A 18 3.74 16.26 -3.61
N VAL A 19 4.93 16.45 -3.03
CA VAL A 19 5.99 15.44 -3.04
C VAL A 19 6.23 14.99 -1.61
N ILE A 20 6.05 13.70 -1.35
CA ILE A 20 6.33 13.07 -0.06
C ILE A 20 7.66 12.34 -0.17
N GLU A 21 8.65 12.80 0.58
CA GLU A 21 9.95 12.15 0.69
C GLU A 21 10.00 11.21 1.90
N ASN A 22 10.88 10.22 1.85
CA ASN A 22 10.98 9.16 2.85
C ASN A 22 9.64 8.48 3.14
N ALA A 23 8.87 8.23 2.08
CA ALA A 23 7.58 7.58 2.16
C ALA A 23 7.70 6.12 2.63
N ALA A 24 6.69 5.69 3.37
CA ALA A 24 6.47 4.30 3.72
C ALA A 24 6.32 3.44 2.45
N LYS A 25 6.98 2.27 2.42
CA LYS A 25 7.08 1.35 1.27
C LYS A 25 6.32 0.04 1.50
N GLU A 26 5.64 -0.06 2.64
CA GLU A 26 4.88 -1.24 3.05
C GLU A 26 3.76 -1.54 2.04
N PRO A 27 3.44 -2.81 1.76
CA PRO A 27 2.41 -3.19 0.77
C PRO A 27 1.06 -2.53 0.99
N GLU A 28 0.68 -2.30 2.25
CA GLU A 28 -0.60 -1.69 2.62
C GLU A 28 -0.65 -0.20 2.22
N VAL A 29 0.49 0.50 2.19
CA VAL A 29 0.58 1.89 1.69
C VAL A 29 0.44 1.93 0.17
N VAL A 30 1.03 0.94 -0.51
CA VAL A 30 0.88 0.78 -1.97
C VAL A 30 -0.56 0.46 -2.33
N ASP A 31 -1.25 -0.34 -1.52
CA ASP A 31 -2.64 -0.70 -1.74
C ASP A 31 -3.57 0.51 -1.64
N VAL A 32 -3.40 1.35 -0.62
CA VAL A 32 -4.15 2.62 -0.50
C VAL A 32 -3.87 3.54 -1.70
N ALA A 33 -2.62 3.63 -2.15
CA ALA A 33 -2.29 4.43 -3.34
C ALA A 33 -3.00 3.89 -4.59
N ARG A 34 -3.03 2.55 -4.79
CA ARG A 34 -3.74 1.91 -5.91
C ARG A 34 -5.24 2.13 -5.84
N PHE A 35 -5.82 2.05 -4.65
CA PHE A 35 -7.22 2.38 -4.43
C PHE A 35 -7.51 3.83 -4.83
N LEU A 36 -6.73 4.80 -4.35
CA LEU A 36 -6.90 6.20 -4.72
C LEU A 36 -6.73 6.43 -6.23
N ILE A 37 -5.78 5.76 -6.87
CA ILE A 37 -5.60 5.78 -8.34
C ILE A 37 -6.84 5.22 -9.05
N SER A 38 -7.44 4.14 -8.54
CA SER A 38 -8.66 3.58 -9.13
C SER A 38 -9.87 4.49 -8.97
N LEU A 39 -9.86 5.39 -7.99
CA LEU A 39 -10.84 6.48 -7.83
C LEU A 39 -10.53 7.71 -8.72
N GLY A 40 -9.45 7.69 -9.50
CA GLY A 40 -9.06 8.76 -10.40
C GLY A 40 -8.01 9.74 -9.85
N ALA A 41 -7.32 9.41 -8.75
CA ALA A 41 -6.19 10.21 -8.27
C ALA A 41 -4.94 10.05 -9.16
N ASP A 42 -4.16 11.12 -9.32
CA ASP A 42 -2.86 11.06 -9.98
C ASP A 42 -1.73 10.92 -8.93
N ILE A 43 -1.34 9.67 -8.69
CA ILE A 43 -0.28 9.29 -7.75
C ILE A 43 0.79 8.49 -8.49
N LYS A 44 2.06 8.87 -8.30
CA LYS A 44 3.23 8.18 -8.87
C LYS A 44 4.25 7.85 -7.79
N GLY A 45 5.00 6.77 -8.00
CA GLY A 45 6.06 6.33 -7.08
C GLY A 45 5.58 5.50 -5.90
N ALA A 46 4.36 4.94 -5.95
CA ALA A 46 3.87 4.00 -4.94
C ALA A 46 4.80 2.77 -4.84
N GLY A 47 5.25 2.46 -3.63
CA GLY A 47 6.23 1.39 -3.37
C GLY A 47 7.69 1.87 -3.39
N THR A 48 7.93 3.15 -3.67
CA THR A 48 9.26 3.77 -3.58
C THR A 48 9.32 4.74 -2.40
N SER A 49 10.52 5.27 -2.09
CA SER A 49 10.72 6.26 -1.02
C SER A 49 10.19 7.66 -1.35
N THR A 50 9.75 7.91 -2.60
CA THR A 50 9.30 9.22 -3.05
C THR A 50 7.96 9.09 -3.76
N LEU A 51 6.92 9.69 -3.19
CA LEU A 51 5.60 9.77 -3.79
C LEU A 51 5.38 11.16 -4.39
N LYS A 52 4.85 11.21 -5.60
CA LYS A 52 4.42 12.45 -6.26
C LYS A 52 2.93 12.37 -6.49
N ILE A 53 2.19 13.34 -5.96
CA ILE A 53 0.73 13.38 -5.99
C ILE A 53 0.32 14.70 -6.61
N ASN A 54 -0.40 14.65 -7.73
CA ASN A 54 -1.06 15.83 -8.30
C ASN A 54 -2.50 15.79 -7.82
N GLY A 55 -2.93 16.80 -7.07
CA GLY A 55 -4.28 16.80 -6.54
C GLY A 55 -5.32 17.04 -7.64
N VAL A 56 -6.45 16.35 -7.51
CA VAL A 56 -7.52 16.31 -8.52
C VAL A 56 -8.82 16.92 -8.00
N LYS A 57 -9.59 17.52 -8.92
CA LYS A 57 -10.85 18.21 -8.60
C LYS A 57 -12.00 17.28 -8.25
N HIS A 58 -12.01 16.03 -8.73
CA HIS A 58 -13.03 15.02 -8.40
C HIS A 58 -12.38 13.64 -8.32
N LEU A 59 -12.90 12.82 -7.41
CA LEU A 59 -12.68 11.37 -7.40
C LEU A 59 -14.02 10.72 -7.75
N HIS A 60 -13.99 9.56 -8.38
CA HIS A 60 -15.17 8.77 -8.72
C HIS A 60 -15.24 7.51 -7.86
N GLY A 61 -16.39 6.82 -7.89
CA GLY A 61 -16.53 5.51 -7.27
C GLY A 61 -15.68 4.47 -8.00
N SER A 62 -15.20 3.48 -7.26
CA SER A 62 -14.45 2.33 -7.78
C SER A 62 -14.62 1.14 -6.82
N GLU A 63 -14.48 -0.07 -7.35
CA GLU A 63 -14.37 -1.28 -6.55
C GLU A 63 -12.89 -1.60 -6.34
N HIS A 64 -12.52 -1.94 -5.10
CA HIS A 64 -11.14 -2.29 -4.77
C HIS A 64 -11.12 -3.46 -3.79
N GLN A 65 -10.35 -4.48 -4.12
CA GLN A 65 -10.13 -5.61 -3.25
C GLN A 65 -8.87 -5.36 -2.42
N VAL A 66 -9.04 -5.35 -1.09
CA VAL A 66 -7.93 -5.18 -0.16
C VAL A 66 -6.96 -6.36 -0.29
N ILE A 67 -5.66 -6.06 -0.24
CA ILE A 67 -4.61 -7.09 -0.28
C ILE A 67 -4.72 -8.07 0.91
N PRO A 68 -4.30 -9.33 0.76
CA PRO A 68 -4.23 -10.28 1.88
C PRO A 68 -3.28 -9.82 3.00
N ASP A 69 -3.56 -10.21 4.24
CA ASP A 69 -2.73 -9.88 5.39
C ASP A 69 -1.43 -10.72 5.41
N ARG A 70 -0.29 -10.04 5.25
CA ARG A 70 1.03 -10.68 5.25
C ARG A 70 1.52 -11.10 6.64
N ILE A 71 1.03 -10.49 7.71
CA ILE A 71 1.37 -10.87 9.10
C ILE A 71 0.63 -12.15 9.47
N GLU A 72 -0.63 -12.27 9.05
CA GLU A 72 -1.40 -13.50 9.19
C GLU A 72 -0.75 -14.64 8.40
N ALA A 73 -0.45 -14.40 7.11
CA ALA A 73 0.23 -15.39 6.28
C ALA A 73 1.58 -15.84 6.88
N GLY A 74 2.36 -14.90 7.40
CA GLY A 74 3.62 -15.19 8.09
C GLY A 74 3.43 -16.06 9.34
N THR A 75 2.37 -15.81 10.11
CA THR A 75 2.04 -16.60 11.31
C THR A 75 1.73 -18.05 10.95
N TYR A 76 0.91 -18.29 9.93
CA TYR A 76 0.62 -19.65 9.47
C TYR A 76 1.87 -20.36 8.91
N MET A 77 2.76 -19.64 8.22
CA MET A 77 4.04 -20.20 7.77
C MET A 77 4.92 -20.61 8.95
N CYS A 78 4.99 -19.80 10.00
CA CYS A 78 5.73 -20.15 11.22
C CYS A 78 5.16 -21.39 11.91
N ILE A 79 3.83 -21.50 12.01
CA ILE A 79 3.16 -22.69 12.56
C ILE A 79 3.48 -23.92 11.70
N ALA A 80 3.34 -23.81 10.37
CA ALA A 80 3.65 -24.91 9.46
C ALA A 80 5.12 -25.34 9.53
N ALA A 81 6.05 -24.39 9.67
CA ALA A 81 7.47 -24.67 9.85
C ALA A 81 7.78 -25.36 11.18
N ALA A 82 7.09 -24.98 12.27
CA ALA A 82 7.27 -25.58 13.58
C ALA A 82 6.67 -26.99 13.69
N CYS A 83 5.58 -27.26 12.97
CA CYS A 83 4.89 -28.56 12.95
C CYS A 83 5.36 -29.48 11.81
N GLY A 84 6.20 -28.99 10.89
CA GLY A 84 6.70 -29.77 9.77
C GLY A 84 7.66 -30.86 10.24
N GLU A 85 7.36 -32.12 9.89
CA GLU A 85 8.30 -33.21 10.10
C GLU A 85 9.48 -33.11 9.12
N GLU A 86 10.67 -33.47 9.60
CA GLU A 86 11.90 -33.48 8.82
C GLU A 86 11.75 -34.44 7.62
N ILE A 87 11.88 -33.92 6.40
CA ILE A 87 11.96 -34.77 5.20
C ILE A 87 13.32 -35.49 5.24
N LYS A 88 13.36 -36.68 5.82
CA LYS A 88 14.52 -37.57 5.74
C LYS A 88 14.69 -38.02 4.28
N ASN A 89 15.72 -37.49 3.62
CA ASN A 89 16.21 -38.06 2.36
C ASN A 89 16.59 -39.52 2.62
N LYS A 90 15.97 -40.42 1.84
CA LYS A 90 16.24 -41.85 1.83
C LYS A 90 17.41 -42.15 0.90
#